data_AF-A0A7R6FI79-F1
#
_entry.id   AF-A0A7R6FI79-F1
#
_cell.length_a   1.000
_cell.length_b   1.000
_cell.length_c   1.000
_cell.angle_alpha   90.00
_cell.angle_beta   90.00
_cell.angle_gamma   90.00
#
_symmetry.space_group_name_H-M   'P 1'
#
loop_
_entity.id
_entity.type
_entity.pdbx_description
1 polymer ?
#
loop_
_entity_poly.entity_id
_entity_poly.type
_entity_poly.pdbx_seq_one_letter_code
_entity_poly.pdbx_strand_id
1 'polypeptide(L)'
;MEARTGRTGPLSAAARPGIPVVEWDEERAGLRVVLLPQPDGPEATVAAFRTVCWVSFAASGAVCAVDVHDIPVEVSDRLPPVPGDDVIGRGVVDTQWLWVPLSTEPKAHRRVGVADVEVTLSADGLARLSLRFLEESADG
;
A
#
# COMPACT_ATOMS: atom_id res chain seq x y z
N MET A 1 -8.53 11.48 50.89
CA MET A 1 -7.13 11.46 50.40
C MET A 1 -7.13 10.53 49.20
N GLU A 2 -7.34 11.09 48.01
CA GLU A 2 -7.47 10.35 46.75
C GLU A 2 -6.08 10.13 46.14
N ALA A 3 -5.78 8.90 45.71
CA ALA A 3 -4.54 8.59 45.00
C ALA A 3 -4.83 7.79 43.73
N ARG A 4 -4.96 8.55 42.64
CA ARG A 4 -4.41 8.35 41.30
C ARG A 4 -4.69 7.02 40.59
N THR A 5 -5.66 7.14 39.69
CA THR A 5 -5.90 6.37 38.47
C THR A 5 -4.62 6.05 37.68
N GLY A 6 -4.28 4.76 37.58
CA GLY A 6 -3.41 4.26 36.51
C GLY A 6 -4.22 4.21 35.21
N ARG A 7 -3.91 5.09 34.27
CA ARG A 7 -4.42 5.02 32.88
C ARG A 7 -3.81 3.79 32.21
N THR A 8 -4.60 2.74 32.06
CA THR A 8 -4.40 1.79 30.96
C THR A 8 -4.93 2.49 29.71
N GLY A 9 -4.04 3.11 28.93
CA GLY A 9 -4.41 3.57 27.59
C GLY A 9 -4.84 2.36 26.76
N PRO A 10 -5.82 2.49 25.84
CA PRO A 10 -6.15 1.39 24.95
C PRO A 10 -4.89 1.08 24.13
N LEU A 11 -4.43 -0.17 24.22
CA LEU A 11 -3.60 -0.76 23.18
C LEU A 11 -4.38 -0.57 21.88
N SER A 12 -3.85 0.21 20.93
CA SER A 12 -4.44 0.33 19.61
C SER A 12 -4.49 -1.08 19.03
N ALA A 13 -5.69 -1.67 19.04
CA ALA A 13 -5.92 -2.95 18.41
C ALA A 13 -5.79 -2.67 16.92
N ALA A 14 -4.61 -2.97 16.35
CA ALA A 14 -4.34 -2.84 14.93
C ALA A 14 -5.57 -3.36 14.18
N ALA A 15 -6.25 -2.45 13.47
CA ALA A 15 -7.50 -2.80 12.79
C ALA A 15 -7.22 -4.05 11.94
N ARG A 16 -8.06 -5.09 12.06
CA ARG A 16 -7.93 -6.24 11.17
C ARG A 16 -8.09 -5.71 9.75
N PRO A 17 -7.10 -5.89 8.86
CA PRO A 17 -7.24 -5.44 7.48
C PRO A 17 -8.49 -6.11 6.91
N GLY A 18 -9.35 -5.31 6.28
CA GLY A 18 -10.47 -5.84 5.51
C GLY A 18 -9.96 -6.55 4.27
N ILE A 19 -10.86 -7.17 3.51
CA ILE A 19 -10.53 -7.65 2.17
C ILE A 19 -10.11 -6.44 1.34
N PRO A 20 -8.90 -6.41 0.74
CA PRO A 20 -8.46 -5.27 -0.06
C PRO A 20 -9.40 -5.08 -1.26
N VAL A 21 -9.72 -3.83 -1.55
CA VAL A 21 -10.46 -3.47 -2.77
C VAL A 21 -9.44 -3.04 -3.82
N VAL A 22 -9.41 -3.75 -4.94
CA VAL A 22 -8.40 -3.58 -5.99
C VAL A 22 -9.10 -3.28 -7.31
N GLU A 23 -8.72 -2.17 -7.93
CA GLU A 23 -9.29 -1.68 -9.19
C GLU A 23 -8.16 -1.41 -10.18
N TRP A 24 -8.10 -2.17 -11.26
CA TRP A 24 -7.16 -1.97 -12.37
C TRP A 24 -7.89 -1.36 -13.57
N ASP A 25 -7.33 -0.29 -14.11
CA ASP A 25 -7.78 0.39 -15.32
C ASP A 25 -6.71 0.21 -16.41
N GLU A 26 -6.96 -0.71 -17.34
CA GLU A 26 -6.02 -1.04 -18.42
C GLU A 26 -5.84 0.13 -19.39
N GLU A 27 -6.90 0.87 -19.69
CA GLU A 27 -6.88 1.98 -20.65
C GLU A 27 -5.99 3.13 -20.15
N ARG A 28 -5.98 3.37 -18.84
CA ARG A 28 -5.21 4.43 -18.19
C ARG A 28 -3.91 3.95 -17.57
N ALA A 29 -3.63 2.64 -17.66
CA ALA A 29 -2.52 2.00 -16.95
C ALA A 29 -2.48 2.36 -15.46
N GLY A 30 -3.65 2.37 -14.84
CA GLY A 30 -3.86 2.87 -13.48
C GLY A 30 -4.28 1.77 -12.52
N LEU A 31 -3.78 1.82 -11.30
CA LEU A 31 -4.18 0.93 -10.22
C LEU A 31 -4.66 1.76 -9.03
N ARG A 32 -5.74 1.31 -8.40
CA ARG A 32 -6.19 1.78 -7.09
C ARG A 32 -6.39 0.61 -6.14
N VAL A 33 -5.80 0.71 -4.96
CA VAL A 33 -5.86 -0.29 -3.89
C VAL A 33 -6.30 0.38 -2.61
N VAL A 34 -7.41 -0.08 -2.03
CA VAL A 34 -7.88 0.36 -0.71
C VAL A 34 -7.69 -0.80 0.27
N LEU A 35 -6.86 -0.58 1.29
CA LEU A 35 -6.47 -1.59 2.28
C LEU A 35 -7.24 -1.42 3.60
N LEU A 36 -7.63 -0.18 3.92
CA LEU A 36 -8.39 0.14 5.14
C LEU A 36 -9.77 0.73 4.78
N PRO A 37 -10.82 0.44 5.56
CA PRO A 37 -12.20 0.84 5.25
C PRO A 37 -12.44 2.35 5.30
N GLN A 38 -11.61 3.10 6.04
CA GLN A 38 -11.66 4.56 6.13
C GLN A 38 -10.31 5.16 5.75
N PRO A 39 -9.96 5.16 4.45
CA PRO A 39 -8.64 5.59 4.01
C PRO A 39 -8.39 7.07 4.23
N ASP A 40 -9.43 7.90 4.21
CA ASP A 40 -9.38 9.36 4.35
C ASP A 40 -9.78 9.85 5.75
N GLY A 41 -9.42 9.08 6.79
CA GLY A 41 -9.68 9.44 8.18
C GLY A 41 -8.96 10.74 8.63
N PRO A 42 -9.28 11.27 9.82
CA PRO A 42 -8.71 12.54 10.31
C PRO A 42 -7.19 12.53 10.51
N GLU A 43 -6.59 11.34 10.64
CA GLU A 43 -5.13 11.16 10.75
C GLU A 43 -4.48 10.75 9.43
N ALA A 44 -5.24 10.73 8.32
CA ALA A 44 -4.74 10.35 7.02
C ALA A 44 -3.74 11.39 6.50
N THR A 45 -2.54 10.93 6.14
CA THR A 45 -1.57 11.74 5.41
C THR A 45 -1.42 11.21 4.00
N VAL A 46 -1.50 12.10 3.02
CA VAL A 46 -1.27 11.77 1.61
C VAL A 46 0.16 12.16 1.23
N ALA A 47 0.87 11.25 0.57
CA ALA A 47 2.16 11.52 -0.06
C ALA A 47 2.11 11.12 -1.52
N ALA A 48 2.62 11.99 -2.39
CA ALA A 48 2.69 11.74 -3.83
C ALA A 48 4.12 11.87 -4.31
N PHE A 49 4.55 10.92 -5.13
CA PHE A 49 5.92 10.85 -5.64
C PHE A 49 5.94 10.05 -6.94
N ARG A 50 7.05 10.14 -7.67
CA ARG A 50 7.26 9.41 -8.92
C ARG A 50 8.40 8.44 -8.75
N THR A 51 8.15 7.16 -9.05
CA THR A 51 9.16 6.11 -8.91
C THR A 51 8.83 4.89 -9.78
N VAL A 52 9.70 3.88 -9.76
CA VAL A 52 9.48 2.60 -10.44
C VAL A 52 8.48 1.76 -9.64
N CYS A 53 7.48 1.23 -10.34
CA CYS A 53 6.48 0.33 -9.76
C CYS A 53 6.34 -0.94 -10.58
N TRP A 54 6.04 -2.05 -9.91
CA TRP A 54 5.64 -3.30 -10.55
C TRP A 54 4.20 -3.64 -10.13
N VAL A 55 3.35 -3.95 -11.09
CA VAL A 55 2.00 -4.50 -10.84
C VAL A 55 2.00 -5.93 -11.34
N SER A 56 1.84 -6.89 -10.43
CA SER A 56 1.84 -8.32 -10.74
C SER A 56 0.40 -8.81 -10.91
N PHE A 57 0.20 -9.66 -11.92
CA PHE A 57 -1.10 -10.19 -12.28
C PHE A 57 -1.08 -11.72 -12.28
N ALA A 58 -2.14 -12.32 -11.75
CA ALA A 58 -2.42 -13.75 -11.82
C ALA A 58 -2.87 -14.15 -13.23
N ALA A 59 -2.92 -15.46 -13.50
CA ALA A 59 -3.41 -15.99 -14.77
C ALA A 59 -4.90 -15.67 -15.03
N SER A 60 -5.66 -15.40 -13.96
CA SER A 60 -7.05 -14.92 -14.00
C SER A 60 -7.18 -13.48 -14.50
N GLY A 61 -6.07 -12.74 -14.60
CA GLY A 61 -6.06 -11.30 -14.89
C GLY A 61 -6.21 -10.42 -13.64
N ALA A 62 -6.46 -11.00 -12.46
CA ALA A 62 -6.51 -10.26 -11.21
C ALA A 62 -5.11 -9.75 -10.81
N VAL A 63 -5.04 -8.55 -10.24
CA VAL A 63 -3.80 -8.04 -9.64
C VAL A 63 -3.53 -8.80 -8.34
N CYS A 64 -2.36 -9.43 -8.23
CA CYS A 64 -2.00 -10.23 -7.06
C CYS A 64 -0.94 -9.59 -6.15
N ALA A 65 -0.16 -8.63 -6.66
CA ALA A 65 0.79 -7.87 -5.84
C ALA A 65 1.18 -6.54 -6.51
N VAL A 66 1.64 -5.60 -5.68
CA VAL A 66 2.22 -4.33 -6.12
C VAL A 66 3.57 -4.13 -5.43
N ASP A 67 4.55 -3.66 -6.19
CA ASP A 67 5.86 -3.25 -5.69
C ASP A 67 6.06 -1.78 -6.03
N VAL A 68 6.50 -0.97 -5.06
CA VAL A 68 6.89 0.42 -5.23
C VAL A 68 8.32 0.56 -4.72
N HIS A 69 9.24 0.88 -5.61
CA HIS A 69 10.66 0.99 -5.30
C HIS A 69 11.02 2.41 -4.89
N ASP A 70 12.11 2.57 -4.13
CA ASP A 70 12.67 3.86 -3.76
C ASP A 70 11.62 4.83 -3.15
N ILE A 71 10.72 4.30 -2.32
CA ILE A 71 9.72 5.15 -1.64
C ILE A 71 10.43 6.19 -0.76
N PRO A 72 9.89 7.43 -0.66
CA PRO A 72 10.46 8.44 0.21
C PRO A 72 10.63 7.95 1.64
N VAL A 73 11.73 8.33 2.30
CA VAL A 73 12.01 7.92 3.69
C VAL A 73 10.86 8.28 4.64
N GLU A 74 10.25 9.45 4.43
CA GLU A 74 9.08 9.90 5.18
C GLU A 74 7.84 8.99 5.04
N VAL A 75 7.74 8.23 3.95
CA VAL A 75 6.69 7.22 3.74
C VAL A 75 7.10 5.92 4.43
N SER A 76 8.34 5.46 4.24
CA SER A 76 8.80 4.20 4.85
C SER A 76 8.80 4.24 6.37
N ASP A 77 9.21 5.36 6.99
CA ASP A 77 9.25 5.52 8.45
C ASP A 77 7.87 5.50 9.12
N ARG A 78 6.81 5.74 8.33
CA ARG A 78 5.43 5.77 8.82
C ARG A 78 4.70 4.44 8.70
N LEU A 79 5.27 3.48 7.97
CA LEU A 79 4.66 2.17 7.78
C LEU A 79 5.10 1.22 8.90
N PRO A 80 4.17 0.75 9.75
CA PRO A 80 4.53 -0.17 10.81
C PRO A 80 4.99 -1.52 10.25
N PRO A 81 5.94 -2.20 10.91
CA PRO A 81 6.32 -3.55 10.52
C PRO A 81 5.10 -4.48 10.62
N VAL A 82 4.97 -5.38 9.65
CA VAL A 82 3.89 -6.39 9.64
C VAL A 82 4.35 -7.62 10.42
N PRO A 83 3.68 -7.99 11.54
CA PRO A 83 4.03 -9.19 12.29
C PRO A 83 3.41 -10.44 11.66
N GLY A 84 4.20 -11.52 11.59
CA GLY A 84 3.74 -12.85 11.14
C GLY A 84 3.60 -12.98 9.62
N ASP A 85 3.02 -14.11 9.20
CA ASP A 85 2.96 -14.51 7.78
C ASP A 85 1.68 -14.03 7.04
N ASP A 86 0.69 -13.49 7.75
CA ASP A 86 -0.55 -12.98 7.15
C ASP A 86 -0.40 -11.54 6.65
N VAL A 87 0.29 -11.44 5.52
CA VAL A 87 0.69 -10.17 4.90
C VAL A 87 -0.29 -9.66 3.85
N ILE A 88 -1.27 -10.47 3.41
CA ILE A 88 -2.22 -10.08 2.36
C ILE A 88 -2.99 -8.84 2.80
N GLY A 89 -3.04 -7.83 1.93
CA GLY A 89 -3.70 -6.55 2.20
C GLY A 89 -2.90 -5.61 3.11
N ARG A 90 -1.60 -5.85 3.31
CA ARG A 90 -0.73 -4.99 4.11
C ARG A 90 0.45 -4.45 3.29
N GLY A 91 0.91 -3.26 3.63
CA GLY A 91 2.17 -2.72 3.10
C GLY A 91 3.35 -3.27 3.90
N VAL A 92 4.24 -4.02 3.25
CA VAL A 92 5.48 -4.54 3.80
C VAL A 92 6.62 -3.69 3.24
N VAL A 93 7.48 -3.16 4.12
CA VAL A 93 8.61 -2.32 3.69
C VAL A 93 9.92 -3.01 4.03
N ASP A 94 10.82 -3.08 3.06
CA ASP A 94 12.23 -3.42 3.23
C ASP A 94 13.07 -2.42 2.45
N THR A 95 14.00 -1.70 3.10
CA THR A 95 14.98 -0.83 2.42
C THR A 95 14.36 0.10 1.36
N GLN A 96 13.28 0.83 1.71
CA GLN A 96 12.52 1.71 0.79
C GLN A 96 11.85 1.01 -0.41
N TRP A 97 11.72 -0.31 -0.36
CA TRP A 97 10.83 -1.07 -1.23
C TRP A 97 9.55 -1.38 -0.46
N LEU A 98 8.44 -0.80 -0.91
CA LEU A 98 7.11 -1.15 -0.46
C LEU A 98 6.53 -2.27 -1.32
N TRP A 99 6.24 -3.41 -0.70
CA TRP A 99 5.53 -4.53 -1.30
C TRP A 99 4.13 -4.64 -0.69
N VAL A 100 3.11 -4.77 -1.54
CA VAL A 100 1.72 -4.96 -1.14
C VAL A 100 1.19 -6.24 -1.79
N PRO A 101 1.18 -7.38 -1.08
CA PRO A 101 0.54 -8.58 -1.59
C PRO A 101 -0.99 -8.47 -1.46
N LEU A 102 -1.71 -8.84 -2.52
CA LEU A 102 -3.16 -8.64 -2.64
C LEU A 102 -3.93 -9.95 -2.81
N SER A 103 -3.26 -11.02 -3.25
CA SER A 103 -3.84 -12.35 -3.40
C SER A 103 -2.76 -13.42 -3.16
N THR A 104 -3.20 -14.64 -2.85
CA THR A 104 -2.33 -15.83 -2.81
C THR A 104 -2.18 -16.50 -4.17
N GLU A 105 -2.87 -16.01 -5.20
CA GLU A 105 -2.73 -16.51 -6.56
C GLU A 105 -1.30 -16.33 -7.10
N PRO A 106 -0.75 -17.34 -7.80
CA PRO A 106 0.59 -17.24 -8.36
C PRO A 106 0.66 -16.16 -9.44
N LYS A 107 1.74 -15.38 -9.41
CA LYS A 107 2.07 -14.40 -10.45
C LYS A 107 2.30 -15.10 -11.79
N ALA A 108 1.55 -14.68 -12.81
CA ALA A 108 1.75 -15.12 -14.19
C ALA A 108 2.59 -14.12 -14.99
N HIS A 109 2.35 -12.83 -14.81
CA HIS A 109 3.06 -11.75 -15.51
C HIS A 109 3.05 -10.46 -14.66
N ARG A 110 3.78 -9.44 -15.10
CA ARG A 110 3.83 -8.14 -14.44
C ARG A 110 3.96 -7.00 -15.43
N ARG A 111 3.38 -5.85 -15.09
CA ARG A 111 3.66 -4.55 -15.70
C ARG A 111 4.71 -3.83 -14.86
N VAL A 112 5.70 -3.23 -15.52
CA VAL A 112 6.83 -2.54 -14.89
C VAL A 112 7.01 -1.20 -15.57
N GLY A 113 7.31 -0.15 -14.80
CA GLY A 113 7.58 1.16 -15.36
C GLY A 113 7.64 2.23 -14.29
N VAL A 114 7.95 3.46 -14.72
CA VAL A 114 7.83 4.64 -13.87
C VAL A 114 6.35 5.02 -13.75
N ALA A 115 5.91 5.32 -12.54
CA ALA A 115 4.54 5.71 -12.26
C ALA A 115 4.50 6.95 -11.37
N ASP A 116 3.45 7.76 -11.55
CA ASP A 116 3.00 8.68 -10.51
C ASP A 116 2.28 7.85 -9.44
N VAL A 117 2.75 7.93 -8.20
CA VAL A 117 2.28 7.16 -7.04
C VAL A 117 1.69 8.12 -6.02
N GLU A 118 0.53 7.76 -5.49
CA GLU A 118 -0.08 8.39 -4.33
C GLU A 118 -0.32 7.33 -3.26
N VAL A 119 0.17 7.56 -2.05
CA VAL A 119 -0.13 6.73 -0.89
C VAL A 119 -0.90 7.55 0.13
N THR A 120 -1.88 6.92 0.76
CA THR A 120 -2.57 7.44 1.94
C THR A 120 -2.18 6.58 3.14
N LEU A 121 -1.59 7.22 4.14
CA LEU A 121 -1.09 6.60 5.36
C LEU A 121 -2.03 6.97 6.51
N SER A 122 -2.41 6.00 7.34
CA SER A 122 -3.10 6.22 8.61
C SER A 122 -2.23 5.77 9.78
N ALA A 123 -2.72 5.94 11.01
CA ALA A 123 -2.07 5.40 12.21
C ALA A 123 -1.89 3.87 12.19
N ASP A 124 -2.72 3.15 11.41
CA ASP A 124 -2.66 1.68 11.25
C ASP A 124 -1.76 1.24 10.06
N GLY A 125 -1.19 2.18 9.30
CA GLY A 125 -0.27 1.92 8.20
C GLY A 125 -0.80 2.36 6.82
N LEU A 126 -0.50 1.60 5.77
CA LEU A 126 -0.92 1.93 4.41
C LEU A 126 -2.44 1.74 4.27
N ALA A 127 -3.15 2.84 4.05
CA ALA A 127 -4.61 2.85 3.95
C ALA A 127 -5.09 2.76 2.49
N ARG A 128 -4.40 3.45 1.59
CA ARG A 128 -4.65 3.43 0.14
C ARG A 128 -3.35 3.58 -0.63
N LEU A 129 -3.28 2.93 -1.78
CA LEU A 129 -2.24 3.11 -2.78
C LEU A 129 -2.93 3.33 -4.13
N SER A 130 -2.55 4.39 -4.82
CA SER A 130 -2.90 4.64 -6.21
C SER A 130 -1.62 4.78 -7.01
N LEU A 131 -1.57 4.22 -8.20
CA LEU A 131 -0.49 4.49 -9.14
C LEU A 131 -1.03 4.64 -10.55
N ARG A 132 -0.29 5.37 -11.37
CA ARG A 132 -0.53 5.48 -12.80
C ARG A 132 0.80 5.41 -13.52
N PHE A 133 0.99 4.39 -14.34
CA PHE A 133 2.17 4.29 -15.17
C PHE A 133 2.21 5.47 -16.15
N LEU A 134 3.40 6.05 -16.30
CA LEU A 134 3.66 7.00 -17.36
C LEU A 134 3.76 6.21 -18.66
N GLU A 135 3.24 6.78 -19.75
CA GLU A 135 3.60 6.27 -21.07
C GLU A 135 5.12 6.35 -21.19
N GLU A 136 5.76 5.26 -21.65
CA GLU A 136 7.11 5.37 -22.15
C GLU A 136 7.05 6.41 -23.27
N SER A 137 7.61 7.60 -23.03
CA SER A 137 7.93 8.48 -24.14
C SER A 137 8.73 7.62 -25.10
N ALA A 138 8.15 7.35 -26.27
CA ALA A 138 8.86 6.80 -27.40
C ALA A 138 9.89 7.85 -27.84
N ASP A 139 10.96 7.98 -27.05
CA ASP A 139 12.10 8.82 -27.34
C ASP A 139 13.03 8.00 -28.25
N GLY A 140 12.97 8.31 -29.55
CA GLY A 140 14.03 8.03 -30.53
C GLY A 140 13.66 7.10 -31.66
#